data_AF-A6EI53-F1
#
_entry.id   AF-A6EI53-F1
#
_cell.length_a   1.000
_cell.length_b   1.000
_cell.length_c   1.000
_cell.angle_alpha   90.00
_cell.angle_beta   90.00
_cell.angle_gamma   90.00
#
_symmetry.space_group_name_H-M   'P 1'
#
loop_
_entity.id
_entity.type
_entity.pdbx_description
1 polymer ?
#
loop_
_entity_poly.entity_id
_entity_poly.type
_entity_poly.pdbx_seq_one_letter_code
_entity_poly.pdbx_strand_id
1 'polypeptide(L)'
;MVYCRKFEGKTILLNGLKNKKFYHTREGQIAKNLTFNTSRYNQVKIYIMNIKYAHTNIITKDWKELARFYEIVFNCIAIPPIRNYQGEWLEKGTGVFNANLQGVQLRLPGYGDNGPTLEIYQYSEMINAERHLANQKGFGHIAFKVEDIAGVLAIALKNGASKIGELSEHHFDNSGVFRFIYISDPDGNIIELLNWS
;
A
#
# COMPACT_ATOMS: atom_id res chain seq x y z
N MET A 1 10.79 22.79 14.20
CA MET A 1 9.61 22.63 13.33
C MET A 1 8.56 21.87 14.11
N VAL A 2 7.33 22.37 14.24
CA VAL A 2 6.25 21.70 15.00
C VAL A 2 5.37 20.97 13.99
N TYR A 3 5.29 19.64 14.09
CA TYR A 3 4.46 18.82 13.21
C TYR A 3 3.22 18.35 13.95
N CYS A 4 2.04 18.52 13.36
CA CYS A 4 0.79 17.98 13.88
C CYS A 4 0.61 16.54 13.36
N ARG A 5 0.44 15.56 14.26
CA ARG A 5 0.32 14.14 13.90
C ARG A 5 -1.11 13.61 13.77
N LYS A 6 -2.13 14.31 14.28
CA LYS A 6 -3.50 13.80 14.24
C LYS A 6 -4.54 14.91 14.25
N PHE A 7 -5.54 14.77 13.37
CA PHE A 7 -6.75 15.56 13.32
C PHE A 7 -7.88 14.63 13.75
N GLU A 8 -8.36 14.76 14.99
CA GLU A 8 -9.58 14.07 15.45
C GLU A 8 -10.70 15.11 15.50
N GLY A 9 -11.52 15.15 14.46
CA GLY A 9 -12.53 16.20 14.31
C GLY A 9 -11.90 17.59 14.24
N LYS A 10 -12.47 18.59 14.94
CA LYS A 10 -12.03 20.01 14.89
C LYS A 10 -10.74 20.32 15.68
N THR A 11 -10.01 19.32 16.18
CA THR A 11 -9.00 19.54 17.24
C THR A 11 -7.59 19.19 16.79
N ILE A 12 -6.65 20.11 17.02
CA ILE A 12 -5.20 19.92 16.77
C ILE A 12 -4.47 19.73 18.10
N LEU A 13 -3.77 18.60 18.24
CA LEU A 13 -2.89 18.33 19.39
C LEU A 13 -1.43 18.66 19.02
N LEU A 14 -0.87 19.69 19.68
CA LEU A 14 0.54 20.03 19.54
C LEU A 14 1.38 19.31 20.60
N ASN A 15 2.13 18.28 20.18
CA ASN A 15 3.11 17.63 21.05
C ASN A 15 4.43 18.43 21.06
N GLY A 16 4.97 18.69 22.26
CA GLY A 16 6.24 19.41 22.45
C GLY A 16 6.15 20.80 23.09
N LEU A 17 4.94 21.31 23.36
CA LEU A 17 4.73 22.50 24.19
C LEU A 17 4.44 22.08 25.63
N LYS A 18 5.12 22.68 26.62
CA LYS A 18 4.92 22.38 28.06
C LYS A 18 3.47 22.50 28.52
N ASN A 19 2.63 23.24 27.78
CA ASN A 19 1.20 23.38 28.03
C ASN A 19 0.43 22.79 26.83
N LYS A 20 -0.22 21.64 27.02
CA LYS A 20 -1.17 21.08 26.06
C LYS A 20 -2.28 22.13 25.83
N LYS A 21 -2.31 22.76 24.66
CA LYS A 21 -3.40 23.65 24.23
C LYS A 21 -4.16 22.97 23.10
N PHE A 22 -5.48 22.91 23.25
CA PHE A 22 -6.39 22.48 22.19
C PHE A 22 -6.75 23.67 21.32
N TYR A 23 -6.68 23.50 20.01
CA TYR A 23 -7.07 24.51 19.03
C TYR A 23 -8.21 23.97 18.18
N HIS A 24 -9.31 24.72 18.11
CA HIS A 24 -10.49 24.38 17.32
C HIS A 24 -10.43 24.99 15.92
N THR A 25 -10.52 24.17 14.87
CA THR A 25 -10.64 24.64 13.48
C THR A 25 -12.08 24.52 12.99
N ARG A 26 -12.51 25.38 12.05
CA ARG A 26 -13.82 25.25 11.41
C ARG A 26 -13.77 24.21 10.29
N GLU A 27 -14.89 23.54 10.06
CA GLU A 27 -15.08 22.59 8.96
C GLU A 27 -14.80 23.28 7.61
N GLY A 28 -14.07 22.64 6.72
CA GLY A 28 -13.74 23.19 5.39
C GLY A 28 -12.57 24.18 5.35
N GLN A 29 -12.02 24.64 6.48
CA GLN A 29 -10.69 25.24 6.48
C GLN A 29 -9.67 24.12 6.34
N ILE A 30 -9.23 23.86 5.10
CA ILE A 30 -7.92 23.26 4.87
C ILE A 30 -6.93 24.18 5.58
N ALA A 31 -6.47 23.82 6.77
CA ALA A 31 -5.68 24.69 7.62
C ALA A 31 -4.29 24.86 7.01
N LYS A 32 -4.19 25.70 5.98
CA LYS A 32 -2.96 25.86 5.21
C LYS A 32 -1.89 26.59 6.00
N ASN A 33 -2.24 27.35 7.05
CA ASN A 33 -1.29 27.97 7.97
C ASN A 33 -2.02 28.37 9.27
N LEU A 34 -1.89 27.60 10.34
CA LEU A 34 -2.28 28.10 11.66
C LEU A 34 -1.07 28.79 12.29
N THR A 35 -1.29 30.03 12.72
CA THR A 35 -0.31 30.84 13.44
C THR A 35 -0.77 31.01 14.87
N PHE A 36 0.06 30.62 15.83
CA PHE A 36 -0.20 30.87 17.25
C PHE A 36 0.99 31.57 17.91
N ASN A 37 0.67 32.48 18.83
CA ASN A 37 1.64 33.06 19.75
C ASN A 37 1.78 32.13 20.96
N THR A 38 3.00 31.73 21.28
CA THR A 38 3.30 30.98 22.51
C THR A 38 4.11 31.87 23.43
N SER A 39 4.08 31.61 24.75
CA SER A 39 4.90 32.35 25.71
C SER A 39 6.41 32.25 25.46
N ARG A 40 6.85 31.36 24.55
CA ARG A 40 8.26 31.11 24.21
C ARG A 40 8.65 31.50 22.78
N TYR A 41 7.68 31.65 21.87
CA TYR A 41 7.92 31.92 20.45
C TYR A 41 6.83 32.84 19.91
N ASN A 42 7.25 33.93 19.27
CA ASN A 42 6.39 34.96 18.68
C ASN A 42 5.56 34.45 17.48
N GLN A 43 5.85 33.27 16.93
CA GLN A 43 5.07 32.66 15.85
C GLN A 43 5.37 31.17 15.70
N VAL A 44 4.36 30.30 15.79
CA VAL A 44 4.46 28.88 15.38
C VAL A 44 3.56 28.66 14.16
N LYS A 45 4.16 28.27 13.02
CA LYS A 45 3.43 27.80 11.83
C LYS A 45 3.21 26.29 11.92
N ILE A 46 1.96 25.85 11.77
CA ILE A 46 1.60 24.44 11.65
C ILE A 46 1.21 24.16 10.19
N TYR A 47 1.89 23.20 9.58
CA TYR A 47 1.53 22.66 8.27
C TYR A 47 0.70 21.40 8.46
N ILE A 48 -0.56 21.42 8.01
CA ILE A 48 -1.39 20.22 7.92
C ILE A 48 -1.23 19.67 6.51
N MET A 49 -0.58 18.51 6.40
CA MET A 49 -0.45 17.78 5.14
C MET A 49 -1.48 16.66 5.14
N ASN A 50 -2.37 16.67 4.14
CA ASN A 50 -3.28 15.55 3.93
C ASN A 50 -2.54 14.46 3.16
N ILE A 51 -2.17 13.38 3.84
CA ILE A 51 -1.42 12.26 3.26
C ILE A 51 -2.34 11.04 3.24
N LYS A 52 -2.51 10.45 2.06
CA LYS A 52 -3.30 9.22 1.87
C LYS A 52 -2.40 8.18 1.20
N TYR A 53 -2.50 6.94 1.66
CA TYR A 53 -1.91 5.81 0.94
C TYR A 53 -2.66 5.61 -0.38
N ALA A 54 -1.96 5.77 -1.49
CA ALA A 54 -2.54 5.67 -2.82
C ALA A 54 -2.43 4.23 -3.36
N HIS A 55 -1.20 3.75 -3.51
CA HIS A 55 -0.96 2.48 -4.18
C HIS A 55 0.36 1.81 -3.77
N THR A 56 0.44 0.51 -4.05
CA THR A 56 1.69 -0.24 -4.23
C THR A 56 1.89 -0.47 -5.73
N ASN A 57 3.13 -0.51 -6.20
CA ASN A 57 3.42 -0.90 -7.58
C ASN A 57 4.22 -2.21 -7.64
N ILE A 58 3.85 -3.08 -8.58
CA ILE A 58 4.60 -4.28 -8.97
C ILE A 58 5.02 -4.12 -10.43
N ILE A 59 6.30 -4.36 -10.68
CA ILE A 59 6.86 -4.42 -12.04
C ILE A 59 6.91 -5.87 -12.48
N THR A 60 6.41 -6.14 -13.69
CA THR A 60 6.23 -7.49 -14.21
C THR A 60 6.55 -7.57 -15.70
N LYS A 61 6.93 -8.77 -16.16
CA LYS A 61 7.19 -9.05 -17.58
C LYS A 61 5.93 -9.12 -18.42
N ASP A 62 4.82 -9.56 -17.85
CA ASP A 62 3.51 -9.60 -18.51
C ASP A 62 2.45 -9.02 -17.56
N TRP A 63 2.16 -7.73 -17.77
CA TRP A 63 1.19 -7.04 -16.91
C TRP A 63 -0.22 -7.61 -17.00
N LYS A 64 -0.58 -8.25 -18.12
CA LYS A 64 -1.93 -8.80 -18.32
C LYS A 64 -2.09 -10.11 -17.57
N GLU A 65 -1.08 -10.98 -17.66
CA GLU A 65 -1.06 -12.24 -16.91
C GLU A 65 -1.10 -11.97 -15.41
N LEU A 66 -0.23 -11.08 -14.93
CA LEU A 66 -0.18 -10.78 -13.51
C LEU A 66 -1.44 -10.06 -13.02
N ALA A 67 -1.99 -9.12 -13.81
CA ALA A 67 -3.25 -8.47 -13.45
C ALA A 67 -4.39 -9.49 -13.33
N ARG A 68 -4.51 -10.40 -14.30
CA ARG A 68 -5.52 -11.47 -14.30
C ARG A 68 -5.39 -12.38 -13.08
N PHE A 69 -4.17 -12.69 -12.65
CA PHE A 69 -3.93 -13.45 -11.42
C PHE A 69 -4.58 -12.76 -10.21
N TYR A 70 -4.33 -11.46 -10.02
CA TYR A 70 -4.90 -10.71 -8.90
C TYR A 70 -6.42 -10.53 -8.99
N GLU A 71 -6.97 -10.37 -10.20
CA GLU A 71 -8.42 -10.32 -10.42
C GLU A 71 -9.09 -11.65 -10.05
N ILE A 72 -8.52 -12.79 -10.47
CA ILE A 72 -9.10 -14.12 -10.23
C ILE A 72 -8.94 -14.55 -8.77
N VAL A 73 -7.76 -14.38 -8.19
CA VAL A 73 -7.44 -14.95 -6.87
C VAL A 73 -7.95 -14.07 -5.74
N PHE A 74 -7.89 -12.75 -5.91
CA PHE A 74 -8.18 -11.78 -4.85
C PHE A 74 -9.37 -10.88 -5.13
N ASN A 75 -10.09 -11.09 -6.25
CA ASN A 75 -11.21 -10.26 -6.68
C ASN A 75 -10.82 -8.77 -6.79
N CYS A 76 -9.56 -8.49 -7.14
CA CYS A 76 -9.15 -7.15 -7.47
C CYS A 76 -9.90 -6.67 -8.72
N ILE A 77 -10.18 -5.37 -8.81
CA ILE A 77 -10.97 -4.80 -9.92
C ILE A 77 -10.09 -3.86 -10.74
N ALA A 78 -9.91 -4.14 -12.03
CA ALA A 78 -9.23 -3.20 -12.93
C ALA A 78 -9.93 -1.83 -12.98
N ILE A 79 -9.12 -0.78 -12.82
CA ILE A 79 -9.54 0.61 -12.93
C ILE A 79 -9.03 1.15 -14.28
N PRO A 80 -9.92 1.38 -15.26
CA PRO A 80 -9.53 1.96 -16.54
C PRO A 80 -9.06 3.41 -16.39
N PRO A 81 -8.37 3.97 -17.41
CA PRO A 81 -7.89 3.31 -18.63
C PRO A 81 -6.71 2.35 -18.41
N ILE A 82 -6.40 1.51 -19.40
CA ILE A 82 -5.06 0.91 -19.47
C ILE A 82 -4.05 2.05 -19.63
N ARG A 83 -2.94 1.99 -18.89
CA ARG A 83 -1.87 2.97 -18.94
C ARG A 83 -0.88 2.59 -20.04
N ASN A 84 -0.46 3.59 -20.79
CA ASN A 84 0.64 3.51 -21.74
C ASN A 84 1.36 4.85 -21.65
N TYR A 85 2.47 4.87 -20.91
CA TYR A 85 3.18 6.08 -20.53
C TYR A 85 4.60 6.06 -21.09
N GLN A 86 5.01 7.21 -21.62
CA GLN A 86 6.35 7.45 -22.14
C GLN A 86 6.68 8.95 -22.09
N GLY A 87 7.96 9.26 -22.24
CA GLY A 87 8.46 10.63 -22.44
C GLY A 87 9.19 11.20 -21.22
N GLU A 88 9.75 12.39 -21.40
CA GLU A 88 10.69 13.02 -20.47
C GLU A 88 10.11 13.21 -19.05
N TRP A 89 8.80 13.45 -18.91
CA TRP A 89 8.16 13.58 -17.60
C TRP A 89 8.19 12.27 -16.80
N LEU A 90 8.06 11.12 -17.48
CA LEU A 90 8.08 9.80 -16.84
C LEU A 90 9.52 9.45 -16.45
N GLU A 91 10.48 9.71 -17.34
CA GLU A 91 11.91 9.56 -17.04
C GLU A 91 12.31 10.40 -15.83
N LYS A 92 11.94 11.68 -15.79
CA LYS A 92 12.21 12.56 -14.63
C LYS A 92 11.57 12.06 -13.34
N GLY A 93 10.33 11.55 -13.43
CA GLY A 93 9.59 11.05 -12.27
C GLY A 93 10.10 9.72 -11.72
N THR A 94 10.57 8.84 -12.59
CA THR A 94 11.01 7.48 -12.24
C THR A 94 12.52 7.36 -12.05
N GLY A 95 13.30 8.28 -12.62
CA GLY A 95 14.75 8.19 -12.70
C GLY A 95 15.24 7.14 -13.70
N VAL A 96 14.36 6.57 -14.54
CA VAL A 96 14.69 5.56 -15.54
C VAL A 96 14.85 6.24 -16.90
N PHE A 97 16.05 6.18 -17.48
CA PHE A 97 16.32 6.74 -18.80
C PHE A 97 15.44 6.09 -19.87
N ASN A 98 14.85 6.90 -20.76
CA ASN A 98 13.90 6.47 -21.79
C ASN A 98 12.72 5.65 -21.23
N ALA A 99 12.25 5.96 -20.01
CA ALA A 99 11.14 5.24 -19.39
C ALA A 99 9.93 5.13 -20.35
N ASN A 100 9.51 3.89 -20.58
CA ASN A 100 8.31 3.54 -21.31
C ASN A 100 7.67 2.33 -20.62
N LEU A 101 6.42 2.47 -20.20
CA LEU A 101 5.69 1.44 -19.48
C LEU A 101 4.22 1.36 -19.91
N GLN A 102 3.65 0.18 -19.72
CA GLN A 102 2.22 -0.08 -19.89
C GLN A 102 1.67 -0.90 -18.73
N GLY A 103 0.37 -0.79 -18.47
CA GLY A 103 -0.30 -1.69 -17.53
C GLY A 103 -1.58 -1.11 -16.94
N VAL A 104 -1.91 -1.50 -15.72
CA VAL A 104 -3.23 -1.22 -15.15
C VAL A 104 -3.16 -1.00 -13.64
N GLN A 105 -4.11 -0.24 -13.11
CA GLN A 105 -4.34 -0.16 -11.67
C GLN A 105 -5.44 -1.15 -11.28
N LEU A 106 -5.22 -1.90 -10.22
CA LEU A 106 -6.19 -2.83 -9.66
C LEU A 106 -6.65 -2.33 -8.30
N ARG A 107 -7.95 -2.13 -8.12
CA ARG A 107 -8.51 -1.79 -6.81
C ARG A 107 -8.46 -3.00 -5.89
N LEU A 108 -7.85 -2.83 -4.72
CA LEU A 108 -7.80 -3.87 -3.70
C LEU A 108 -9.19 -4.04 -3.04
N PRO A 109 -9.58 -5.27 -2.67
CA PRO A 109 -10.86 -5.56 -2.03
C PRO A 109 -10.94 -4.97 -0.61
N GLY A 110 -12.16 -4.87 -0.06
CA GLY A 110 -12.40 -4.54 1.35
C GLY A 110 -12.45 -3.06 1.73
N TYR A 111 -12.16 -2.14 0.80
CA TYR A 111 -12.09 -0.69 1.10
C TYR A 111 -13.04 0.19 0.26
N GLY A 112 -14.02 -0.43 -0.41
CA GLY A 112 -15.01 0.26 -1.24
C GLY A 112 -14.39 0.95 -2.46
N ASP A 113 -15.16 1.86 -3.08
CA ASP A 113 -14.79 2.38 -4.40
C ASP A 113 -13.54 3.26 -4.43
N ASN A 114 -13.18 3.83 -3.29
CA ASN A 114 -12.03 4.74 -3.10
C ASN A 114 -10.84 4.06 -2.39
N GLY A 115 -10.84 2.72 -2.36
CA GLY A 115 -9.78 1.91 -1.79
C GLY A 115 -8.43 2.11 -2.48
N PRO A 116 -7.32 1.70 -1.82
CA PRO A 116 -6.00 1.74 -2.41
C PRO A 116 -5.89 0.80 -3.61
N THR A 117 -4.92 1.06 -4.48
CA THR A 117 -4.71 0.27 -5.68
C THR A 117 -3.37 -0.47 -5.67
N LEU A 118 -3.30 -1.54 -6.46
CA LEU A 118 -2.08 -2.21 -6.87
C LEU A 118 -1.84 -1.85 -8.34
N GLU A 119 -0.74 -1.16 -8.62
CA GLU A 119 -0.34 -0.85 -9.99
C GLU A 119 0.47 -2.02 -10.54
N ILE A 120 0.01 -2.62 -11.62
CA ILE A 120 0.72 -3.68 -12.33
C ILE A 120 1.27 -3.07 -13.61
N TYR A 121 2.59 -2.87 -13.67
CA TYR A 121 3.25 -2.24 -14.82
C TYR A 121 4.35 -3.09 -15.41
N GLN A 122 4.50 -2.98 -16.72
CA GLN A 122 5.54 -3.60 -17.51
C GLN A 122 6.31 -2.49 -18.20
N TYR A 123 7.60 -2.38 -17.88
CA TYR A 123 8.51 -1.49 -18.61
C TYR A 123 9.01 -2.18 -19.89
N SER A 124 9.35 -1.38 -20.88
CA SER A 124 10.03 -1.83 -22.10
C SER A 124 11.41 -2.44 -21.80
N GLU A 125 12.15 -1.86 -20.86
CA GLU A 125 13.41 -2.37 -20.34
C GLU A 125 13.30 -2.58 -18.83
N MET A 126 13.70 -3.75 -18.34
CA MET A 126 13.56 -4.15 -16.94
C MET A 126 14.83 -4.82 -16.43
N ILE A 127 15.13 -4.58 -15.15
CA ILE A 127 16.15 -5.29 -14.41
C ILE A 127 15.45 -6.41 -13.63
N ASN A 128 15.81 -7.65 -13.92
CA ASN A 128 15.26 -8.80 -13.21
C ASN A 128 15.84 -8.88 -11.79
N ALA A 129 14.99 -9.15 -10.81
CA ALA A 129 15.43 -9.63 -9.51
C ALA A 129 15.82 -11.11 -9.62
N GLU A 130 16.85 -11.53 -8.88
CA GLU A 130 17.23 -12.95 -8.83
C GLU A 130 16.17 -13.81 -8.12
N ARG A 131 15.66 -13.32 -6.98
CA ARG A 131 14.59 -13.94 -6.19
C ARG A 131 14.07 -12.96 -5.14
N HIS A 132 12.79 -13.10 -4.78
CA HIS A 132 12.22 -12.46 -3.59
C HIS A 132 12.24 -13.44 -2.41
N LEU A 133 12.94 -13.09 -1.33
CA LEU A 133 13.03 -13.90 -0.11
C LEU A 133 12.38 -13.18 1.07
N ALA A 134 11.68 -13.93 1.92
CA ALA A 134 10.96 -13.37 3.07
C ALA A 134 11.87 -12.67 4.10
N ASN A 135 13.14 -13.06 4.16
CA ASN A 135 14.16 -12.48 5.03
C ASN A 135 15.12 -11.51 4.31
N GLN A 136 14.76 -11.06 3.10
CA GLN A 136 15.52 -10.05 2.37
C GLN A 136 15.13 -8.64 2.84
N LYS A 137 16.13 -7.79 3.07
CA LYS A 137 15.92 -6.39 3.42
C LYS A 137 15.23 -5.67 2.25
N GLY A 138 14.08 -5.05 2.51
CA GLY A 138 13.33 -4.28 1.51
C GLY A 138 11.82 -4.33 1.75
N PHE A 139 11.03 -4.05 0.71
CA PHE A 139 9.61 -4.38 0.71
C PHE A 139 9.46 -5.92 0.78
N GLY A 140 8.73 -6.39 1.79
CA GLY A 140 8.65 -7.83 2.09
C GLY A 140 7.57 -8.55 1.28
N HIS A 141 6.32 -8.16 1.48
CA HIS A 141 5.15 -8.79 0.86
C HIS A 141 3.93 -7.88 0.91
N ILE A 142 2.88 -8.24 0.19
CA ILE A 142 1.52 -7.75 0.42
C ILE A 142 0.70 -8.83 1.11
N ALA A 143 -0.30 -8.45 1.90
CA ALA A 143 -1.07 -9.38 2.71
C ALA A 143 -2.57 -9.27 2.43
N PHE A 144 -3.24 -10.42 2.34
CA PHE A 144 -4.69 -10.52 2.22
C PHE A 144 -5.24 -11.32 3.40
N LYS A 145 -6.11 -10.67 4.18
CA LYS A 145 -6.94 -11.38 5.16
C LYS A 145 -8.03 -12.12 4.40
N VAL A 146 -8.09 -13.44 4.58
CA VAL A 146 -9.05 -14.33 3.92
C VAL A 146 -9.77 -15.19 4.95
N GLU A 147 -11.01 -15.58 4.66
CA GLU A 147 -11.77 -16.47 5.55
C GLU A 147 -11.30 -17.92 5.39
N ASP A 148 -11.14 -18.39 4.15
CA ASP A 148 -10.68 -19.74 3.82
C ASP A 148 -9.30 -19.68 3.13
N ILE A 149 -8.23 -19.88 3.91
CA ILE A 149 -6.86 -19.92 3.38
C ILE A 149 -6.70 -21.09 2.39
N ALA A 150 -7.29 -22.26 2.68
CA ALA A 150 -7.11 -23.45 1.85
C ALA A 150 -7.77 -23.28 0.48
N GLY A 151 -8.98 -22.72 0.44
CA GLY A 151 -9.69 -22.41 -0.80
C GLY A 151 -8.96 -21.38 -1.65
N VAL A 152 -8.53 -20.25 -1.06
CA VAL A 152 -7.78 -19.22 -1.79
C VAL A 152 -6.43 -19.76 -2.27
N LEU A 153 -5.72 -20.55 -1.46
CA LEU A 153 -4.48 -21.21 -1.85
C LEU A 153 -4.69 -22.13 -3.06
N ALA A 154 -5.74 -22.95 -3.06
CA ALA A 154 -6.03 -23.84 -4.19
C ALA A 154 -6.31 -23.06 -5.49
N ILE A 155 -7.05 -21.95 -5.41
CA ILE A 155 -7.30 -21.07 -6.56
C ILE A 155 -5.99 -20.41 -7.01
N ALA A 156 -5.17 -19.91 -6.09
CA ALA A 156 -3.89 -19.28 -6.41
C ALA A 156 -2.95 -20.24 -7.14
N LEU A 157 -2.77 -21.47 -6.63
CA LEU A 157 -1.89 -22.47 -7.24
C LEU A 157 -2.36 -22.86 -8.65
N LYS A 158 -3.68 -22.96 -8.87
CA LYS A 158 -4.25 -23.21 -10.20
C LYS A 158 -3.96 -22.07 -11.20
N ASN A 159 -3.73 -20.86 -10.72
CA ASN A 159 -3.46 -19.66 -11.54
C ASN A 159 -1.98 -19.25 -11.53
N GLY A 160 -1.05 -20.18 -11.24
CA GLY A 160 0.38 -19.94 -11.39
C GLY A 160 1.11 -19.47 -10.13
N ALA A 161 0.44 -19.39 -8.98
CA ALA A 161 1.14 -19.17 -7.72
C ALA A 161 2.02 -20.38 -7.35
N SER A 162 3.02 -20.14 -6.50
CA SER A 162 3.79 -21.20 -5.84
C SER A 162 3.76 -21.05 -4.32
N LYS A 163 3.83 -22.16 -3.59
CA LYS A 163 4.03 -22.10 -2.13
C LYS A 163 5.46 -21.65 -1.83
N ILE A 164 5.62 -20.71 -0.90
CA ILE A 164 6.93 -20.37 -0.33
C ILE A 164 7.13 -21.12 0.98
N GLY A 165 6.09 -21.20 1.80
CA GLY A 165 6.08 -21.97 3.05
C GLY A 165 4.93 -22.97 3.12
N GLU A 166 4.56 -23.29 4.35
CA GLU A 166 3.46 -24.19 4.68
C GLU A 166 2.40 -23.45 5.51
N LEU A 167 1.15 -23.91 5.44
CA LEU A 167 0.09 -23.37 6.27
C LEU A 167 0.45 -23.58 7.73
N SER A 168 0.66 -22.48 8.45
CA SER A 168 1.13 -22.45 9.82
C SER A 168 0.08 -21.82 10.72
N GLU A 169 0.02 -22.27 11.98
CA GLU A 169 -0.93 -21.80 12.98
C GLU A 169 -0.21 -21.46 14.29
N HIS A 170 -0.67 -20.42 14.97
CA HIS A 170 -0.25 -20.08 16.32
C HIS A 170 -1.42 -19.65 17.20
N HIS A 171 -1.45 -20.14 18.44
CA HIS A 171 -2.46 -19.78 19.42
C HIS A 171 -1.95 -18.66 20.31
N PHE A 172 -2.58 -17.49 20.23
CA PHE A 172 -2.25 -16.34 21.08
C PHE A 172 -3.19 -16.28 22.27
N ASP A 173 -2.61 -16.19 23.48
CA ASP A 173 -3.38 -15.97 24.70
C ASP A 173 -4.28 -14.74 24.56
N ASN A 174 -5.58 -14.92 24.82
CA ASN A 174 -6.62 -13.88 24.75
C ASN A 174 -6.83 -13.21 23.37
N SER A 175 -6.12 -13.62 22.32
CA SER A 175 -6.17 -12.98 20.99
C SER A 175 -6.64 -13.89 19.86
N GLY A 176 -6.91 -15.17 20.15
CA GLY A 176 -7.42 -16.15 19.21
C GLY A 176 -6.32 -16.90 18.46
N VAL A 177 -6.70 -17.50 17.34
CA VAL A 177 -5.83 -18.35 16.53
C VAL A 177 -5.43 -17.62 15.26
N PHE A 178 -4.12 -17.46 15.06
CA PHE A 178 -3.54 -16.88 13.85
C PHE A 178 -3.12 -17.98 12.90
N ARG A 179 -3.58 -17.91 11.65
CA ARG A 179 -3.17 -18.82 10.57
C ARG A 179 -2.59 -18.01 9.43
N PHE A 180 -1.49 -18.48 8.86
CA PHE A 180 -0.90 -17.83 7.69
C PHE A 180 -0.10 -18.79 6.80
N ILE A 181 0.09 -18.37 5.56
CA ILE A 181 1.03 -18.96 4.61
C ILE A 181 1.60 -17.86 3.70
N TYR A 182 2.89 -17.95 3.38
CA TYR A 182 3.47 -17.21 2.27
C TYR A 182 3.40 -18.02 0.98
N ILE A 183 2.89 -17.38 -0.06
CA ILE A 183 2.91 -17.84 -1.45
C ILE A 183 3.61 -16.80 -2.32
N SER A 184 3.96 -17.17 -3.54
CA SER A 184 4.36 -16.22 -4.57
C SER A 184 3.25 -16.07 -5.62
N ASP A 185 3.13 -14.88 -6.19
CA ASP A 185 2.45 -14.71 -7.48
C ASP A 185 3.27 -15.36 -8.63
N PRO A 186 2.78 -15.33 -9.89
CA PRO A 186 3.52 -15.86 -11.05
C PRO A 186 4.91 -15.26 -11.28
N ASP A 187 5.16 -14.04 -10.80
CA ASP A 187 6.44 -13.33 -10.94
C ASP A 187 7.36 -13.50 -9.72
N GLY A 188 6.91 -14.21 -8.69
CA GLY A 188 7.70 -14.48 -7.50
C GLY A 188 7.48 -13.47 -6.36
N ASN A 189 6.59 -12.48 -6.50
CA ASN A 189 6.31 -11.52 -5.43
C ASN A 189 5.61 -12.24 -4.27
N ILE A 190 6.05 -11.95 -3.04
CA ILE A 190 5.54 -12.62 -1.86
C ILE A 190 4.16 -12.07 -1.49
N ILE A 191 3.21 -12.98 -1.29
CA ILE A 191 1.88 -12.70 -0.79
C ILE A 191 1.63 -13.49 0.50
N GLU A 192 1.16 -12.81 1.54
CA GLU A 192 0.65 -13.44 2.75
C GLU A 192 -0.85 -13.67 2.63
N LEU A 193 -1.27 -14.93 2.78
CA LEU A 193 -2.66 -15.25 3.10
C LEU A 193 -2.75 -15.43 4.61
N LEU A 194 -3.62 -14.67 5.27
CA LEU A 194 -3.77 -14.74 6.72
C LEU A 194 -5.22 -14.79 7.18
N ASN A 195 -5.44 -15.37 8.34
CA ASN A 195 -6.73 -15.40 9.02
C ASN A 195 -6.53 -15.28 10.54
N TRP A 196 -7.49 -14.62 11.20
CA TRP A 196 -7.64 -14.57 12.65
C TRP A 196 -9.03 -15.09 13.00
N SER A 197 -9.10 -16.09 13.89
CA SER A 197 -10.35 -16.69 14.40
C SER A 197 -10.37 -16.76 15.92
#